data_AF-A0A2D7PEY9-F1
#
_entry.id   AF-A0A2D7PEY9-F1
#
_cell.length_a   1.000
_cell.length_b   1.000
_cell.length_c   1.000
_cell.angle_alpha   90.00
_cell.angle_beta   90.00
_cell.angle_gamma   90.00
#
_symmetry.space_group_name_H-M   'P 1'
#
loop_
_entity.id
_entity.type
_entity.pdbx_description
1 polymer ?
#
loop_
_entity_poly.entity_id
_entity_poly.type
_entity_poly.pdbx_seq_one_letter_code
_entity_poly.pdbx_strand_id
1 'polypeptide(L)'
;MKKIAIIVAMLVCLYANFTNAQTYEGDPRLYWSNVPVICGITDNVKLYLEEHDFKIESWSVGRQGAEPDGEPVYVVSYFLNKEKEQSIAVITSPSGHESCMMYKSFDLIYPGEDT
;
A
#
# COMPACT_ATOMS: atom_id res chain seq x y z
N MET A 1 -6.19 48.67 -5.13
CA MET A 1 -4.92 47.88 -5.19
C MET A 1 -4.92 46.67 -4.27
N LYS A 2 -5.26 46.77 -2.97
CA LYS A 2 -5.36 45.60 -2.06
C LYS A 2 -6.29 44.48 -2.55
N LYS A 3 -7.47 44.82 -3.10
CA LYS A 3 -8.43 43.85 -3.65
C LYS A 3 -7.90 43.11 -4.89
N ILE A 4 -7.10 43.79 -5.73
CA ILE A 4 -6.48 43.20 -6.93
C ILE A 4 -5.35 42.24 -6.51
N ALA A 5 -4.54 42.61 -5.51
CA ALA A 5 -3.49 41.76 -4.98
C ALA A 5 -4.04 40.45 -4.37
N ILE A 6 -5.20 40.50 -3.70
CA ILE A 6 -5.85 39.31 -3.14
C ILE A 6 -6.36 38.36 -4.24
N ILE A 7 -6.93 38.91 -5.32
CA ILE A 7 -7.43 38.11 -6.44
C ILE A 7 -6.28 37.43 -7.19
N VAL A 8 -5.18 38.14 -7.41
CA VAL A 8 -3.97 37.58 -8.06
C VAL A 8 -3.35 36.48 -7.20
N ALA A 9 -3.28 36.65 -5.88
CA ALA A 9 -2.79 35.61 -4.97
C ALA A 9 -3.68 34.36 -4.97
N MET A 10 -5.01 34.52 -5.02
CA MET A 10 -5.96 33.40 -5.11
C MET A 10 -5.82 32.63 -6.44
N LEU A 11 -5.64 33.35 -7.55
CA LEU A 11 -5.41 32.75 -8.86
C LEU A 11 -4.10 31.98 -8.92
N VAL A 12 -3.01 32.48 -8.32
CA VAL A 12 -1.72 31.78 -8.27
C VAL A 12 -1.80 30.50 -7.41
N CYS A 13 -2.55 30.51 -6.30
CA CYS A 13 -2.75 29.32 -5.47
C CYS A 13 -3.57 28.21 -6.16
N LEU A 14 -4.45 28.56 -7.11
CA LEU A 14 -5.21 27.58 -7.87
C LEU A 14 -4.34 26.77 -8.85
N TYR A 15 -3.21 27.33 -9.32
CA TYR A 15 -2.27 26.64 -10.20
C TYR A 15 -1.15 25.89 -9.46
N ALA A 16 -1.05 25.99 -8.13
CA ALA A 16 -0.01 25.33 -7.35
C ALA A 16 -0.31 23.85 -7.03
N ASN A 17 -1.50 23.34 -7.36
CA ASN A 17 -1.89 21.95 -7.13
C ASN A 17 -1.58 21.05 -8.34
N PHE A 18 -0.43 21.21 -8.99
CA PHE A 18 0.08 20.13 -9.84
C PHE A 18 0.75 19.10 -8.93
N THR A 19 -0.08 18.27 -8.29
CA THR A 19 0.40 16.98 -7.80
C THR A 19 0.89 16.24 -9.04
N ASN A 20 2.18 15.87 -9.06
CA ASN A 20 2.72 14.94 -10.06
C ASN A 20 2.16 13.55 -9.74
N ALA A 21 0.87 13.34 -10.01
CA ALA A 21 0.36 11.99 -10.14
C ALA A 21 1.05 11.42 -11.39
N GLN A 22 2.05 10.56 -11.22
CA GLN A 22 2.49 9.72 -12.34
C GLN A 22 1.26 8.95 -12.79
N THR A 23 0.68 9.38 -13.91
CA THR A 23 -0.41 8.67 -14.56
C THR A 23 0.12 7.29 -14.92
N TYR A 24 -0.43 6.26 -14.30
CA TYR A 24 -0.21 4.88 -14.71
C TYR A 24 -0.66 4.77 -16.18
N GLU A 25 0.30 4.73 -17.12
CA GLU A 25 0.04 4.41 -18.53
C GLU A 25 -0.15 2.89 -18.71
N GLY A 26 -0.92 2.25 -17.83
CA GLY A 26 -1.18 0.83 -17.95
C GLY A 26 -2.48 0.52 -18.66
N ASP A 27 -2.79 -0.78 -18.68
CA ASP A 27 -3.93 -1.34 -19.41
C ASP A 27 -5.21 -0.53 -19.14
N PRO A 28 -5.88 0.01 -20.19
CA PRO A 28 -7.06 0.88 -20.05
C PRO A 28 -8.27 0.18 -19.41
N ARG A 29 -8.21 -1.14 -19.21
CA ARG A 29 -9.22 -1.92 -18.47
C ARG A 29 -9.02 -1.88 -16.96
N LEU A 30 -7.89 -1.37 -16.48
CA LEU A 30 -7.55 -1.28 -15.07
C LEU A 30 -7.83 0.12 -14.52
N TYR A 31 -8.22 0.17 -13.25
CA TYR A 31 -8.52 1.40 -12.54
C TYR A 31 -8.03 1.29 -11.09
N TRP A 32 -7.84 2.45 -10.46
CA TRP A 32 -7.48 2.51 -9.05
C TRP A 32 -8.63 2.00 -8.18
N SER A 33 -8.38 0.91 -7.45
CA SER A 33 -9.35 0.32 -6.54
C SER A 33 -9.44 1.09 -5.23
N ASN A 34 -10.63 1.12 -4.62
CA ASN A 34 -10.88 1.71 -3.30
C ASN A 34 -10.89 0.63 -2.21
N VAL A 35 -9.94 -0.31 -2.24
CA VAL A 35 -9.83 -1.32 -1.18
C VAL A 35 -9.50 -0.60 0.13
N PRO A 36 -10.19 -0.90 1.24
CA PRO A 36 -9.85 -0.31 2.53
C PRO A 36 -8.49 -0.84 2.98
N VAL A 37 -7.61 0.09 3.37
CA VAL A 37 -6.26 -0.21 3.86
C VAL A 37 -6.11 0.31 5.28
N ILE A 38 -5.43 -0.44 6.13
CA ILE A 38 -5.18 -0.04 7.52
C ILE A 38 -3.67 0.22 7.68
N CYS A 39 -3.31 1.49 7.80
CA CYS A 39 -1.93 1.93 7.93
C CYS A 39 -1.59 2.37 9.36
N GLY A 40 -0.33 2.21 9.74
CA GLY A 40 0.22 2.72 10.99
C GLY A 40 1.74 2.70 10.97
N ILE A 41 2.36 3.17 12.05
CA ILE A 41 3.79 2.98 12.23
C ILE A 41 4.11 1.48 12.24
N THR A 42 5.24 1.09 11.66
CA THR A 42 5.58 -0.32 11.46
C THR A 42 5.55 -1.15 12.75
N ASP A 43 5.97 -0.58 13.87
CA ASP A 43 5.94 -1.26 15.17
C ASP A 43 4.51 -1.60 15.63
N ASN A 44 3.52 -0.74 15.35
CA ASN A 44 2.12 -1.01 15.70
C ASN A 44 1.52 -2.11 14.82
N VAL A 45 1.86 -2.12 13.53
CA VAL A 45 1.41 -3.19 12.62
C VAL A 45 2.04 -4.52 13.01
N LYS A 46 3.35 -4.50 13.34
CA LYS A 46 4.05 -5.67 13.85
C LYS A 46 3.42 -6.19 15.14
N LEU A 47 3.15 -5.30 16.10
CA LEU A 47 2.49 -5.67 17.36
C LEU A 47 1.11 -6.30 17.11
N TYR A 48 0.30 -5.71 16.23
CA TYR A 48 -1.00 -6.28 15.85
C TYR A 48 -0.87 -7.71 15.31
N LEU A 49 0.09 -7.94 14.40
CA LEU A 49 0.34 -9.26 13.82
C LEU A 49 0.78 -10.27 14.90
N GLU A 50 1.65 -9.85 15.83
CA GLU A 50 2.13 -10.69 16.93
C GLU A 50 0.99 -11.04 17.92
N GLU A 51 0.16 -10.07 18.30
CA GLU A 51 -0.98 -10.26 19.22
C GLU A 51 -2.07 -11.17 18.65
N HIS A 52 -2.16 -11.30 17.32
CA HIS A 52 -3.15 -12.13 16.63
C HIS A 52 -2.54 -13.39 15.99
N ASP A 53 -1.34 -13.79 16.42
CA ASP A 53 -0.67 -15.03 16.01
C ASP A 53 -0.45 -15.17 14.49
N PHE A 54 -0.25 -14.05 13.80
CA PHE A 54 0.16 -14.05 12.40
C PHE A 54 1.67 -14.23 12.27
N LYS A 55 2.10 -15.14 11.39
CA LYS A 55 3.49 -15.41 11.05
C LYS A 55 3.74 -15.10 9.59
N ILE A 56 4.94 -14.60 9.29
CA ILE A 56 5.34 -14.31 7.93
C ILE A 56 5.54 -15.63 7.18
N GLU A 57 4.88 -15.74 6.04
CA GLU A 57 5.00 -16.90 5.13
C GLU A 57 5.96 -16.56 3.99
N SER A 58 5.86 -15.35 3.44
CA SER A 58 6.75 -14.89 2.38
C SER A 58 6.90 -13.37 2.40
N TRP A 59 7.92 -12.89 1.70
CA TRP A 59 8.09 -11.47 1.40
C TRP A 59 8.67 -11.29 0.01
N SER A 60 8.43 -10.11 -0.56
CA SER A 60 8.92 -9.69 -1.87
C SER A 60 9.14 -8.19 -1.90
N VAL A 61 9.77 -7.70 -2.96
CA VAL A 61 10.09 -6.28 -3.14
C VAL A 61 9.27 -5.72 -4.29
N GLY A 62 8.49 -4.68 -4.00
CA GLY A 62 7.86 -3.86 -5.03
C GLY A 62 8.88 -2.95 -5.68
N ARG A 63 8.90 -2.92 -7.01
CA ARG A 63 9.86 -2.15 -7.80
C ARG A 63 9.17 -1.08 -8.62
N GLN A 64 9.88 0.02 -8.87
CA GLN A 64 9.40 1.14 -9.64
C GLN A 64 8.92 0.66 -11.02
N GLY A 65 7.76 1.17 -11.46
CA GLY A 65 7.19 0.80 -12.76
C GLY A 65 6.68 -0.64 -12.84
N ALA A 66 6.68 -1.41 -11.74
CA ALA A 66 6.41 -2.85 -11.75
C ALA A 66 7.38 -3.66 -12.62
N GLU A 67 8.60 -3.15 -12.81
CA GLU A 67 9.65 -3.80 -13.60
C GLU A 67 10.57 -4.68 -12.72
N PRO A 68 10.99 -5.87 -13.19
CA PRO A 68 11.87 -6.77 -12.42
C PRO A 68 13.19 -6.13 -12.00
N ASP A 69 13.73 -5.24 -12.84
CA ASP A 69 15.01 -4.55 -12.61
C ASP A 69 14.81 -3.11 -12.09
N GLY A 70 13.57 -2.68 -11.83
CA GLY A 70 13.28 -1.36 -11.30
C GLY A 70 13.80 -1.16 -9.87
N GLU A 71 13.99 0.09 -9.47
CA GLU A 71 14.43 0.41 -8.10
C GLU A 71 13.41 -0.06 -7.04
N PRO A 72 13.85 -0.64 -5.90
CA PRO A 72 12.97 -0.99 -4.79
C PRO A 72 12.20 0.23 -4.23
N VAL A 73 10.87 0.12 -4.15
CA VAL A 73 9.99 1.21 -3.68
C VAL A 73 9.04 0.81 -2.56
N TYR A 74 8.97 -0.47 -2.19
CA TYR A 74 8.35 -0.97 -0.95
C TYR A 74 8.65 -2.46 -0.76
N VAL A 75 8.37 -3.00 0.42
CA VAL A 75 8.38 -4.44 0.70
C VAL A 75 6.96 -4.92 0.86
N VAL A 76 6.64 -6.08 0.30
CA VAL A 76 5.38 -6.80 0.52
C VAL A 76 5.68 -8.01 1.39
N SER A 77 4.96 -8.16 2.50
CA SER A 77 5.06 -9.30 3.40
C SER A 77 3.69 -9.97 3.50
N TYR A 78 3.66 -11.29 3.33
CA TYR A 78 2.44 -12.08 3.41
C TYR A 78 2.44 -12.88 4.71
N PHE A 79 1.40 -12.75 5.50
CA PHE A 79 1.25 -13.38 6.79
C PHE A 79 0.06 -14.33 6.82
N LEU A 80 0.21 -15.43 7.54
CA LEU A 80 -0.84 -16.40 7.83
C LEU A 80 -1.01 -16.55 9.33
N ASN A 81 -2.23 -16.77 9.80
CA ASN A 81 -2.43 -17.23 11.17
C ASN A 81 -1.91 -18.67 11.32
N LYS A 82 -1.81 -19.13 12.57
CA LYS A 82 -1.32 -20.48 12.90
C LYS A 82 -2.10 -21.58 12.18
N GLU A 83 -3.42 -21.45 12.07
CA GLU A 83 -4.31 -22.42 11.43
C GLU A 83 -4.28 -22.35 9.89
N LYS A 84 -3.62 -21.33 9.32
CA LYS A 84 -3.56 -21.07 7.87
C LYS A 84 -4.92 -20.84 7.20
N GLU A 85 -5.91 -20.37 7.95
CA GLU A 85 -7.26 -20.04 7.48
C GLU A 85 -7.48 -18.53 7.30
N GLN A 86 -6.55 -17.70 7.80
CA GLN A 86 -6.59 -16.25 7.66
C GLN A 86 -5.28 -15.75 7.06
N SER A 87 -5.36 -14.65 6.29
CA SER A 87 -4.18 -14.02 5.72
C SER A 87 -4.20 -12.50 5.82
N ILE A 88 -3.01 -11.92 5.92
CA ILE A 88 -2.79 -10.48 5.88
C ILE A 88 -1.62 -10.19 4.94
N ALA A 89 -1.86 -9.38 3.92
CA ALA A 89 -0.79 -8.79 3.12
C ALA A 89 -0.44 -7.41 3.68
N VAL A 90 0.84 -7.19 3.95
CA VAL A 90 1.36 -5.92 4.46
C VAL A 90 2.32 -5.33 3.46
N ILE A 91 2.16 -4.03 3.16
CA ILE A 91 3.16 -3.26 2.45
C ILE A 91 3.87 -2.35 3.43
N THR A 92 5.20 -2.35 3.40
CA THR A 92 6.05 -1.48 4.22
C THR A 92 6.79 -0.49 3.34
N SER A 93 6.77 0.79 3.74
CA SER A 93 7.42 1.87 3.01
C SER A 93 8.96 1.68 2.96
N PRO A 94 9.67 2.27 1.98
CA PRO A 94 11.13 2.16 1.88
C PRO A 94 11.88 2.62 3.12
N SER A 95 11.33 3.59 3.85
CA SER A 95 11.92 4.08 5.09
C SER A 95 11.73 3.10 6.26
N GLY A 96 10.84 2.12 6.11
CA GLY A 96 10.45 1.19 7.16
C GLY A 96 9.58 1.81 8.25
N HIS A 97 9.21 3.08 8.15
CA HIS A 97 8.48 3.78 9.23
C HIS A 97 6.98 3.53 9.20
N GLU A 98 6.41 3.29 8.02
CA GLU A 98 4.98 3.05 7.83
C GLU A 98 4.78 1.67 7.23
N SER A 99 3.79 0.96 7.77
CA SER A 99 3.29 -0.29 7.20
C SER A 99 1.77 -0.23 7.07
N CYS A 100 1.25 -0.82 6.01
CA CYS A 100 -0.17 -0.88 5.72
C CYS A 100 -0.61 -2.32 5.52
N MET A 101 -1.55 -2.79 6.34
CA MET A 101 -2.30 -4.02 6.09
C MET A 101 -3.26 -3.75 4.94
N MET A 102 -2.98 -4.34 3.78
CA MET A 102 -3.75 -4.13 2.55
C MET A 102 -5.10 -4.81 2.60
N TYR A 103 -5.14 -5.97 3.26
CA TYR A 103 -6.35 -6.67 3.60
C TYR A 103 -6.09 -7.60 4.77
N LYS A 104 -7.18 -7.99 5.43
CA LYS A 104 -7.29 -9.19 6.25
C LYS A 104 -8.37 -10.05 5.63
N SER A 105 -8.05 -11.29 5.30
CA SER A 105 -9.01 -12.25 4.76
C SER A 105 -9.15 -13.46 5.67
N PHE A 106 -10.25 -14.18 5.46
CA PHE A 106 -10.67 -15.36 6.20
C PHE A 106 -11.00 -16.47 5.19
N ASP A 107 -11.19 -17.69 5.67
CA ASP A 107 -11.53 -18.87 4.86
C ASP A 107 -10.50 -19.12 3.75
N LEU A 108 -9.22 -19.00 4.07
CA LEU A 108 -8.13 -19.27 3.13
C LEU A 108 -8.15 -20.75 2.74
N ILE A 109 -8.25 -21.00 1.42
CA ILE A 109 -8.23 -22.32 0.81
C ILE A 109 -6.99 -22.40 -0.08
N TYR A 110 -6.36 -23.57 -0.16
CA TYR A 110 -5.24 -23.87 -1.06
C TYR A 110 -5.72 -24.80 -2.19
N PRO A 111 -6.22 -24.26 -3.32
CA PRO A 111 -6.72 -25.09 -4.41
C PRO A 111 -5.58 -25.95 -4.98
N GLY A 112 -5.78 -27.26 -5.01
CA GLY A 112 -4.79 -28.21 -5.56
C GLY A 112 -3.85 -28.83 -4.53
N GLU A 113 -3.96 -28.48 -3.24
CA GLU A 113 -3.36 -29.26 -2.15
C GLU A 113 -4.34 -30.35 -1.66
N ASP A 114 -4.85 -31.17 -2.58
CA ASP A 114 -5.53 -32.42 -2.24
C ASP A 114 -4.46 -33.50 -2.00
N THR A 115 -4.08 -33.73 -0.75
CA THR A 115 -3.30 -34.92 -0.32
C THR A 115 -3.95 -35.61 0.85
#